data_AF-A0A8S1KZU9-F1
#
_entry.id   AF-A0A8S1KZU9-F1
#
_cell.length_a   1.000
_cell.length_b   1.000
_cell.length_c   1.000
_cell.angle_alpha   90.00
_cell.angle_beta   90.00
_cell.angle_gamma   90.00
#
_symmetry.space_group_name_H-M   'P 1'
#
loop_
_entity.id
_entity.type
_entity.pdbx_description
1 polymer ?
#
loop_
_entity_poly.entity_id
_entity_poly.type
_entity_poly.pdbx_seq_one_letter_code
_entity_poly.pdbx_strand_id
1 'polypeptide(L)'
;MKSQIEVLIHFKKFTNIDLFTQGIYQLRVHIPEAQPYLIFKTIRHDPYTTNEVDQNFVFYEENIEDKYFYSQGFLIRYEDEEMPTNIGCVFRQQETQNIEIVIELLFLDKKLLGNIFVDNFQEIALSIRQQMQIVSKATLTVSNPFTYNQTYYPIEFDSAHFCLVETQIHTIPFQFSISKQQLAAEIQTEDQLSELLNQSIYLLLDNRKLLMKQLSNLQNEKKFTQLQYQEKQFDLKDKDIENLILQSLHDLHKDMYILWCELLNAIKENHQKLQNQLEQEFLCQMMQIWQNCVLLNKSEVKQLDQVQLNGRNNHEQAKWYRNQIISQEINQIKYIELLQPLNSNPFIFKHTCVQKGFIQKPQSSFIHYVVLVHGYQGTSYDMRYWKSILTIRFKDKIRLICPTCNDGTSNKPIQEQAKLLAIEVSNFISDENVTEFRLSFIGHSLGGLIIRAALPELIEYKEFMHTYVSLGSPHCGYASSESVLVDTGLMMIQKWNKCKTLEELSQKDHKNIKNTYIYTLSKAEGLNWFNNVVLMSSFQDHYVPFHSALIQKIENQNDQRVQAYNEIVSNILSKCGKIDRFDINFLITKKKLDKFIGRAAHIEFIDNLTLVKMFIYLYDEYFH
;
A
#
# COMPACT_ATOMS: atom_id res chain seq x y z
N MET A 1 -32.90 21.01 -15.03
CA MET A 1 -32.51 19.78 -15.76
C MET A 1 -32.32 18.62 -14.77
N LYS A 2 -32.58 17.36 -15.15
CA LYS A 2 -32.23 16.18 -14.33
C LYS A 2 -31.38 15.24 -15.16
N SER A 3 -30.15 14.95 -14.72
CA SER A 3 -29.33 13.92 -15.34
C SER A 3 -29.34 12.59 -14.60
N GLN A 4 -28.97 11.52 -15.32
CA GLN A 4 -28.75 10.19 -14.75
C GLN A 4 -27.33 9.70 -15.02
N ILE A 5 -26.79 9.00 -14.03
CA ILE A 5 -25.41 8.51 -14.01
C ILE A 5 -25.43 7.01 -13.78
N GLU A 6 -24.80 6.27 -14.69
CA GLU A 6 -24.57 4.83 -14.57
C GLU A 6 -23.23 4.64 -13.87
N VAL A 7 -23.19 3.74 -12.89
CA VAL A 7 -21.99 3.39 -12.14
C VAL A 7 -21.80 1.88 -12.19
N LEU A 8 -20.77 1.41 -12.89
CA LEU A 8 -20.33 0.01 -12.79
C LEU A 8 -19.29 -0.09 -11.69
N ILE A 9 -19.53 -0.96 -10.72
CA ILE A 9 -18.57 -1.40 -9.72
C ILE A 9 -18.24 -2.85 -10.01
N HIS A 10 -16.97 -3.15 -10.27
CA HIS A 10 -16.53 -4.46 -10.71
C HIS A 10 -15.37 -4.95 -9.86
N PHE A 11 -15.60 -6.05 -9.15
CA PHE A 11 -14.61 -6.77 -8.38
C PHE A 11 -13.92 -7.80 -9.25
N LYS A 12 -12.60 -7.70 -9.32
CA LYS A 12 -11.75 -8.59 -10.10
C LYS A 12 -11.30 -9.77 -9.28
N LYS A 13 -10.67 -9.47 -8.15
CA LYS A 13 -10.03 -10.43 -7.28
C LYS A 13 -10.13 -9.96 -5.83
N PHE A 14 -10.32 -10.92 -4.95
CA PHE A 14 -10.13 -10.77 -3.52
C PHE A 14 -8.89 -11.56 -3.12
N THR A 15 -7.96 -10.95 -2.40
CA THR A 15 -6.79 -11.62 -1.83
C THR A 15 -6.84 -11.46 -0.32
N ASN A 16 -6.87 -12.58 0.39
CA ASN A 16 -6.69 -12.56 1.83
C ASN A 16 -5.20 -12.40 2.15
N ILE A 17 -4.78 -11.22 2.62
CA ILE A 17 -3.34 -10.95 2.80
C ILE A 17 -2.88 -11.42 4.18
N ASP A 18 -3.69 -11.20 5.22
CA ASP A 18 -3.40 -11.66 6.58
C ASP A 18 -4.61 -12.39 7.17
N LEU A 19 -4.45 -13.68 7.45
CA LEU A 19 -5.54 -14.51 7.95
C LEU A 19 -5.63 -14.48 9.48
N PHE A 20 -6.55 -13.67 10.00
CA PHE A 20 -6.90 -13.70 11.42
C PHE A 20 -7.79 -14.87 11.80
N THR A 21 -8.81 -15.12 10.98
CA THR A 21 -9.82 -16.15 11.23
C THR A 21 -10.32 -16.73 9.91
N GLN A 22 -10.37 -18.05 9.84
CA GLN A 22 -10.99 -18.75 8.72
C GLN A 22 -12.51 -18.55 8.75
N GLY A 23 -13.13 -18.44 7.58
CA GLY A 23 -14.57 -18.24 7.49
C GLY A 23 -15.03 -17.88 6.10
N ILE A 24 -16.34 -17.67 5.96
CA ILE A 24 -16.94 -17.24 4.70
C ILE A 24 -16.91 -15.72 4.64
N TYR A 25 -16.36 -15.18 3.56
CA TYR A 25 -16.32 -13.76 3.26
C TYR A 25 -17.29 -13.45 2.12
N GLN A 26 -17.91 -12.28 2.15
CA GLN A 26 -18.75 -11.77 1.06
C GLN A 26 -18.65 -10.26 1.01
N LEU A 27 -18.47 -9.69 -0.19
CA LEU A 27 -18.54 -8.24 -0.39
C LEU A 27 -19.99 -7.82 -0.60
N ARG A 28 -20.41 -6.75 0.07
CA ARG A 28 -21.68 -6.07 -0.17
C ARG A 28 -21.43 -4.62 -0.56
N VAL A 29 -22.19 -4.13 -1.53
CA VAL A 29 -22.02 -2.77 -2.06
C VAL A 29 -23.36 -2.07 -2.11
N HIS A 30 -23.33 -0.77 -1.79
CA HIS A 30 -24.42 0.12 -2.12
C HIS A 30 -23.90 1.53 -2.42
N ILE A 31 -24.73 2.28 -3.14
CA ILE A 31 -24.57 3.71 -3.38
C ILE A 31 -25.83 4.37 -2.81
N PRO A 32 -25.72 5.32 -1.86
CA PRO A 32 -26.88 6.03 -1.34
C PRO A 32 -27.68 6.67 -2.49
N GLU A 33 -29.01 6.49 -2.46
CA GLU A 33 -29.95 7.02 -3.46
C GLU A 33 -29.81 6.46 -4.89
N ALA A 34 -28.94 5.46 -5.10
CA ALA A 34 -28.88 4.72 -6.36
C ALA A 34 -29.63 3.38 -6.27
N GLN A 35 -29.94 2.82 -7.44
CA GLN A 35 -30.59 1.51 -7.56
C GLN A 35 -29.68 0.55 -8.34
N PRO A 36 -29.24 -0.58 -7.74
CA PRO A 36 -28.61 -1.65 -8.49
C PRO A 36 -29.65 -2.31 -9.43
N TYR A 37 -29.28 -2.58 -10.68
CA TYR A 37 -30.22 -3.21 -11.62
C TYR A 37 -29.62 -4.27 -12.54
N LEU A 38 -28.28 -4.37 -12.63
CA LEU A 38 -27.63 -5.34 -13.51
C LEU A 38 -26.41 -5.95 -12.83
N ILE A 39 -26.46 -7.25 -12.56
CA ILE A 39 -25.28 -8.02 -12.16
C ILE A 39 -24.36 -8.16 -13.39
N PHE A 40 -23.11 -7.76 -13.22
CA PHE A 40 -22.07 -7.80 -14.23
C PHE A 40 -21.14 -8.99 -13.96
N LYS A 41 -20.89 -9.83 -14.98
CA LYS A 41 -19.95 -10.95 -14.90
C LYS A 41 -18.98 -10.91 -16.06
N THR A 42 -17.71 -11.14 -15.80
CA THR A 42 -16.68 -11.28 -16.85
C THR A 42 -16.41 -12.74 -17.18
N ILE A 43 -16.01 -13.01 -18.43
CA ILE A 43 -15.76 -14.38 -18.88
C ILE A 43 -14.46 -14.87 -18.23
N ARG A 44 -14.52 -15.99 -17.50
CA ARG A 44 -13.33 -16.65 -16.94
C ARG A 44 -12.56 -17.32 -18.08
N HIS A 45 -11.64 -16.60 -18.71
CA HIS A 45 -10.64 -17.18 -19.61
C HIS A 45 -9.38 -17.52 -18.82
N ASP A 46 -9.48 -18.42 -17.84
CA ASP A 46 -8.29 -18.95 -17.18
C ASP A 46 -8.16 -20.44 -17.53
N PRO A 47 -7.24 -20.80 -18.46
CA PRO A 47 -7.01 -22.19 -18.83
C PRO A 47 -6.19 -23.00 -17.80
N TYR A 48 -5.81 -22.44 -16.64
CA TYR A 48 -4.84 -23.08 -15.72
C TYR A 48 -5.19 -23.14 -14.22
N THR A 49 -6.40 -22.77 -13.77
CA THR A 49 -6.81 -22.95 -12.35
C THR A 49 -7.74 -24.15 -12.18
N THR A 50 -7.32 -25.30 -12.69
CA THR A 50 -7.88 -26.62 -12.29
C THR A 50 -6.82 -27.43 -11.57
N ASN A 51 -6.25 -26.87 -10.50
CA ASN A 51 -5.71 -27.72 -9.45
C ASN A 51 -6.89 -28.19 -8.60
N GLU A 52 -6.98 -29.50 -8.35
CA GLU A 52 -8.07 -30.15 -7.61
C GLU A 52 -8.21 -29.67 -6.13
N VAL A 53 -7.33 -28.75 -5.68
CA VAL A 53 -7.32 -28.11 -4.35
C VAL A 53 -8.05 -26.74 -4.35
N ASP A 54 -8.29 -26.17 -5.54
CA ASP A 54 -8.81 -24.80 -5.79
C ASP A 54 -10.33 -24.74 -6.07
N GLN A 55 -11.12 -25.66 -5.52
CA GLN A 55 -12.55 -25.36 -5.37
C GLN A 55 -12.72 -24.47 -4.15
N ASN A 56 -12.40 -23.19 -4.31
CA ASN A 56 -12.87 -22.15 -3.43
C ASN A 56 -14.39 -22.29 -3.35
N PHE A 57 -14.88 -22.85 -2.25
CA PHE A 57 -16.29 -23.20 -2.11
C PHE A 57 -17.09 -21.90 -2.09
N VAL A 58 -17.84 -21.66 -3.16
CA VAL A 58 -18.83 -20.58 -3.21
C VAL A 58 -20.09 -21.08 -2.51
N PHE A 59 -20.41 -20.45 -1.39
CA PHE A 59 -21.57 -20.78 -0.54
C PHE A 59 -22.80 -19.96 -0.88
N TYR A 60 -22.59 -18.71 -1.27
CA TYR A 60 -23.67 -17.78 -1.60
C TYR A 60 -23.49 -17.32 -3.04
N GLU A 61 -24.55 -17.43 -3.83
CA GLU A 61 -24.61 -16.80 -5.15
C GLU A 61 -24.66 -15.28 -4.99
N GLU A 62 -24.06 -14.58 -5.95
CA GLU A 62 -24.23 -13.14 -6.06
C GLU A 62 -25.71 -12.77 -6.30
N ASN A 63 -26.18 -11.71 -5.67
CA ASN A 63 -27.55 -11.27 -5.80
C ASN A 63 -27.71 -9.76 -5.60
N ILE A 64 -28.81 -9.23 -6.13
CA ILE A 64 -29.29 -7.89 -5.80
C ILE A 64 -30.47 -8.05 -4.84
N GLU A 65 -30.43 -7.35 -3.72
CA GLU A 65 -31.50 -7.33 -2.73
C GLU A 65 -31.72 -5.89 -2.27
N ASP A 66 -32.90 -5.34 -2.56
CA ASP A 66 -33.25 -3.94 -2.33
C ASP A 66 -32.21 -2.99 -2.96
N LYS A 67 -31.52 -2.18 -2.16
CA LYS A 67 -30.48 -1.23 -2.61
C LYS A 67 -29.06 -1.81 -2.60
N TYR A 68 -28.89 -3.09 -2.30
CA TYR A 68 -27.60 -3.73 -2.13
C TYR A 68 -27.28 -4.72 -3.24
N PHE A 69 -26.03 -4.72 -3.66
CA PHE A 69 -25.42 -5.81 -4.41
C PHE A 69 -24.58 -6.66 -3.47
N TYR A 70 -24.78 -7.97 -3.50
CA TYR A 70 -23.95 -8.96 -2.81
C TYR A 70 -23.15 -9.72 -3.85
N SER A 71 -21.84 -9.77 -3.65
CA SER A 71 -20.94 -10.67 -4.40
C SER A 71 -21.13 -12.13 -3.98
N GLN A 72 -20.34 -13.02 -4.55
CA GLN A 72 -20.26 -14.41 -4.12
C GLN A 72 -19.76 -14.51 -2.68
N GLY A 73 -20.36 -15.41 -1.89
CA GLY A 73 -19.83 -15.78 -0.59
C GLY A 73 -18.84 -16.93 -0.72
N PHE A 74 -17.59 -16.74 -0.33
CA PHE A 74 -16.52 -17.72 -0.51
C PHE A 74 -15.76 -17.98 0.79
N LEU A 75 -15.32 -19.22 0.99
CA LEU A 75 -14.52 -19.61 2.16
C LEU A 75 -13.05 -19.28 1.95
N ILE A 76 -12.47 -18.56 2.91
CA ILE A 76 -11.02 -18.37 3.04
C ILE A 76 -10.50 -19.26 4.18
N ARG A 77 -9.42 -19.98 3.91
CA ARG A 77 -8.73 -20.93 4.78
C ARG A 77 -7.27 -20.57 5.03
N TYR A 78 -6.62 -19.92 4.10
CA TYR A 78 -5.17 -19.68 4.14
C TYR A 78 -4.82 -18.20 4.00
N GLU A 79 -3.67 -17.85 4.55
CA GLU A 79 -2.99 -16.59 4.23
C GLU A 79 -2.58 -16.59 2.76
N ASP A 80 -2.58 -15.41 2.13
CA ASP A 80 -2.34 -15.19 0.69
C ASP A 80 -3.32 -15.91 -0.27
N GLU A 81 -4.44 -16.43 0.25
CA GLU A 81 -5.44 -17.12 -0.59
C GLU A 81 -6.16 -16.13 -1.52
N GLU A 82 -6.13 -16.43 -2.82
CA GLU A 82 -6.72 -15.60 -3.87
C GLU A 82 -8.05 -16.16 -4.37
N MET A 83 -9.00 -15.26 -4.59
CA MET A 83 -10.37 -15.55 -5.02
C MET A 83 -10.70 -14.67 -6.22
N PRO A 84 -10.66 -15.19 -7.45
CA PRO A 84 -11.06 -14.45 -8.64
C PRO A 84 -12.59 -14.29 -8.65
N THR A 85 -13.06 -13.14 -8.15
CA THR A 85 -14.49 -12.84 -8.02
C THR A 85 -15.11 -12.57 -9.40
N ASN A 86 -14.47 -11.72 -10.21
CA ASN A 86 -14.87 -11.39 -11.59
C ASN A 86 -16.35 -11.01 -11.74
N ILE A 87 -16.89 -10.35 -10.71
CA ILE A 87 -18.29 -10.01 -10.54
C ILE A 87 -18.45 -8.53 -10.23
N GLY A 88 -19.56 -7.93 -10.62
CA GLY A 88 -19.86 -6.54 -10.34
C GLY A 88 -21.34 -6.26 -10.41
N CYS A 89 -21.69 -4.99 -10.26
CA CYS A 89 -23.04 -4.52 -10.43
C CYS A 89 -23.05 -3.13 -11.05
N VAL A 90 -24.06 -2.89 -11.90
CA VAL A 90 -24.38 -1.56 -12.40
C VAL A 90 -25.47 -0.95 -11.53
N PHE A 91 -25.21 0.28 -11.10
CA PHE A 91 -26.09 1.13 -10.33
C PHE A 91 -26.52 2.32 -11.16
N ARG A 92 -27.79 2.71 -11.01
CA ARG A 92 -28.33 3.92 -11.60
C ARG A 92 -28.59 4.94 -10.50
N GLN A 93 -28.04 6.14 -10.66
CA GLN A 93 -28.25 7.25 -9.74
C GLN A 93 -28.77 8.48 -10.50
N GLN A 94 -29.58 9.29 -9.83
CA GLN A 94 -29.90 10.64 -10.29
C GLN A 94 -28.70 11.57 -10.07
N GLU A 95 -28.69 12.69 -10.77
CA GLU A 95 -27.66 13.71 -10.67
C GLU A 95 -27.30 14.11 -9.23
N THR A 96 -26.03 13.95 -8.87
CA THR A 96 -25.45 14.45 -7.62
C THR A 96 -24.05 15.02 -7.87
N GLN A 97 -23.62 15.94 -7.00
CA GLN A 97 -22.25 16.51 -7.10
C GLN A 97 -21.17 15.47 -6.83
N ASN A 98 -21.46 14.52 -5.94
CA ASN A 98 -20.57 13.43 -5.57
C ASN A 98 -21.36 12.12 -5.45
N ILE A 99 -20.72 11.00 -5.84
CA ILE A 99 -21.27 9.66 -5.67
C ILE A 99 -20.47 8.97 -4.57
N GLU A 100 -21.12 8.63 -3.47
CA GLU A 100 -20.52 7.84 -2.40
C GLU A 100 -20.78 6.35 -2.64
N ILE A 101 -19.71 5.57 -2.76
CA ILE A 101 -19.77 4.13 -2.93
C ILE A 101 -19.31 3.50 -1.62
N VAL A 102 -20.18 2.71 -1.02
CA VAL A 102 -19.91 2.00 0.23
C VAL A 102 -19.74 0.52 -0.06
N ILE A 103 -18.58 -0.02 0.29
CA ILE A 103 -18.22 -1.42 0.11
C ILE A 103 -17.95 -2.02 1.49
N GLU A 104 -18.68 -3.06 1.83
CA GLU A 104 -18.68 -3.70 3.14
C GLU A 104 -18.15 -5.12 3.00
N LEU A 105 -17.24 -5.50 3.89
CA LEU A 105 -16.76 -6.86 4.04
C LEU A 105 -17.63 -7.57 5.07
N LEU A 106 -18.40 -8.55 4.61
CA LEU A 106 -19.15 -9.44 5.48
C LEU A 106 -18.33 -10.68 5.76
N PHE A 107 -18.42 -11.18 6.99
CA PHE A 107 -17.70 -12.35 7.46
C PHE A 107 -18.58 -13.23 8.34
N LEU A 108 -18.38 -14.54 8.21
CA LEU A 108 -18.95 -15.55 9.08
C LEU A 108 -17.84 -16.51 9.52
N ASP A 109 -17.57 -16.52 10.83
CA ASP A 109 -16.51 -17.33 11.43
C ASP A 109 -16.76 -18.83 11.19
N LYS A 110 -15.72 -19.54 10.76
CA LYS A 110 -15.71 -21.00 10.59
C LYS A 110 -16.17 -21.73 11.85
N LYS A 111 -15.95 -21.20 13.06
CA LYS A 111 -16.43 -21.80 14.30
C LYS A 111 -17.94 -22.00 14.33
N LEU A 112 -18.71 -21.16 13.64
CA LEU A 112 -20.16 -21.27 13.52
C LEU A 112 -20.58 -22.32 12.46
N LEU A 113 -19.68 -22.63 11.52
CA LEU A 113 -19.94 -23.56 10.41
C LEU A 113 -19.66 -25.03 10.77
N GLY A 114 -18.96 -25.30 11.87
CA GLY A 114 -18.56 -26.65 12.26
C GLY A 114 -17.37 -27.19 11.44
N ASN A 115 -17.28 -28.51 11.27
CA ASN A 115 -16.18 -29.13 10.53
C ASN A 115 -16.43 -29.08 9.02
N ILE A 116 -15.43 -28.66 8.23
CA ILE A 116 -15.55 -28.48 6.76
C ILE A 116 -15.79 -29.82 6.04
N PHE A 117 -15.39 -30.94 6.64
CA PHE A 117 -15.53 -32.28 6.08
C PHE A 117 -16.89 -32.94 6.33
N VAL A 118 -17.93 -32.15 6.64
CA VAL A 118 -19.30 -32.67 6.86
C VAL A 118 -20.08 -32.57 5.54
N ASP A 119 -20.80 -33.64 5.17
CA ASP A 119 -21.53 -33.76 3.90
C ASP A 119 -22.59 -32.65 3.66
N ASN A 120 -22.99 -31.91 4.70
CA ASN A 120 -23.99 -30.82 4.64
C ASN A 120 -23.40 -29.42 4.87
N PHE A 121 -22.08 -29.22 4.75
CA PHE A 121 -21.43 -27.94 5.04
C PHE A 121 -22.05 -26.74 4.30
N GLN A 122 -22.43 -26.93 3.03
CA GLN A 122 -23.05 -25.89 2.21
C GLN A 122 -24.49 -25.55 2.68
N GLU A 123 -25.27 -26.56 3.08
CA GLU A 123 -26.62 -26.35 3.64
C GLU A 123 -26.55 -25.60 4.99
N ILE A 124 -25.57 -25.95 5.84
CA ILE A 124 -25.34 -25.26 7.11
C ILE A 124 -25.02 -23.79 6.85
N ALA A 125 -24.06 -23.49 5.97
CA ALA A 125 -23.70 -22.14 5.60
C ALA A 125 -24.92 -21.33 5.11
N LEU A 126 -25.73 -21.91 4.22
CA LEU A 126 -26.96 -21.27 3.73
C LEU A 126 -27.96 -20.99 4.85
N SER A 127 -28.15 -21.92 5.78
CA SER A 127 -29.09 -21.79 6.90
C SER A 127 -28.73 -20.67 7.89
N ILE A 128 -27.43 -20.36 8.02
CA ILE A 128 -26.92 -19.33 8.94
C ILE A 128 -26.42 -18.07 8.22
N ARG A 129 -26.70 -17.91 6.92
CA ARG A 129 -26.29 -16.73 6.13
C ARG A 129 -26.67 -15.40 6.79
N GLN A 130 -27.82 -15.34 7.46
CA GLN A 130 -28.29 -14.14 8.17
C GLN A 130 -27.40 -13.72 9.36
N GLN A 131 -26.50 -14.59 9.84
CA GLN A 131 -25.55 -14.30 10.91
C GLN A 131 -24.26 -13.62 10.42
N MET A 132 -24.08 -13.45 9.10
CA MET A 132 -22.95 -12.73 8.52
C MET A 132 -22.85 -11.32 9.12
N GLN A 133 -21.67 -10.96 9.61
CA GLN A 133 -21.42 -9.66 10.25
C GLN A 133 -20.61 -8.76 9.31
N ILE A 134 -20.92 -7.47 9.30
CA ILE A 134 -20.06 -6.47 8.67
C ILE A 134 -18.84 -6.31 9.58
N VAL A 135 -17.69 -6.80 9.13
CA VAL A 135 -16.45 -6.73 9.91
C VAL A 135 -15.60 -5.54 9.52
N SER A 136 -15.73 -5.06 8.29
CA SER A 136 -15.00 -3.91 7.80
C SER A 136 -15.78 -3.19 6.70
N LYS A 137 -15.46 -1.92 6.45
CA LYS A 137 -16.13 -1.07 5.46
C LYS A 137 -15.12 -0.11 4.85
N ALA A 138 -15.22 0.07 3.54
CA ALA A 138 -14.51 1.06 2.75
C ALA A 138 -15.49 2.02 2.07
N THR A 139 -15.15 3.31 2.01
CA THR A 139 -15.95 4.34 1.33
C THR A 139 -15.13 5.07 0.27
N LEU A 140 -15.67 5.12 -0.95
CA LEU A 140 -15.11 5.81 -2.11
C LEU A 140 -16.04 6.95 -2.51
N THR A 141 -15.49 8.07 -2.97
CA THR A 141 -16.29 9.20 -3.44
C THR A 141 -15.88 9.57 -4.86
N VAL A 142 -16.79 9.43 -5.82
CA VAL A 142 -16.63 10.00 -7.16
C VAL A 142 -16.98 11.48 -7.10
N SER A 143 -16.01 12.35 -7.36
CA SER A 143 -16.20 13.79 -7.50
C SER A 143 -16.45 14.17 -8.96
N ASN A 144 -17.42 15.05 -9.20
CA ASN A 144 -17.77 15.51 -10.56
C ASN A 144 -18.10 14.34 -11.52
N PRO A 145 -19.15 13.54 -11.25
CA PRO A 145 -19.49 12.35 -12.03
C PRO A 145 -20.10 12.64 -13.42
N PHE A 146 -20.06 13.90 -13.85
CA PHE A 146 -20.56 14.42 -15.14
C PHE A 146 -19.62 14.17 -16.32
N THR A 147 -18.46 13.57 -16.06
CA THR A 147 -17.51 13.15 -17.08
C THR A 147 -17.27 11.66 -16.97
N TYR A 148 -17.15 11.00 -18.12
CA TYR A 148 -16.80 9.60 -18.21
C TYR A 148 -15.50 9.37 -17.45
N ASN A 149 -15.55 8.45 -16.50
CA ASN A 149 -14.39 8.05 -15.76
C ASN A 149 -14.32 6.52 -15.67
N GLN A 150 -13.09 6.02 -15.65
CA GLN A 150 -12.74 4.65 -15.35
C GLN A 150 -11.52 4.70 -14.44
N THR A 151 -11.56 3.99 -13.31
CA THR A 151 -10.42 4.00 -12.40
C THR A 151 -10.33 2.68 -11.65
N TYR A 152 -9.09 2.27 -11.39
CA TYR A 152 -8.78 1.14 -10.54
C TYR A 152 -8.59 1.60 -9.08
N TYR A 153 -9.15 0.82 -8.16
CA TYR A 153 -9.05 1.02 -6.72
C TYR A 153 -8.66 -0.29 -6.03
N PRO A 154 -7.46 -0.35 -5.41
CA PRO A 154 -7.11 -1.42 -4.49
C PRO A 154 -7.78 -1.14 -3.14
N ILE A 155 -8.91 -1.80 -2.89
CA ILE A 155 -9.64 -1.63 -1.62
C ILE A 155 -8.99 -2.54 -0.58
N GLU A 156 -8.34 -1.93 0.38
CA GLU A 156 -7.81 -2.61 1.55
C GLU A 156 -8.75 -2.41 2.73
N PHE A 157 -9.13 -3.51 3.39
CA PHE A 157 -9.88 -3.48 4.63
C PHE A 157 -8.95 -3.37 5.84
N ASP A 158 -9.55 -3.20 7.03
CA ASP A 158 -8.80 -2.92 8.26
C ASP A 158 -7.76 -3.98 8.63
N SER A 159 -6.90 -3.61 9.58
CA SER A 159 -5.80 -4.45 10.02
C SER A 159 -6.23 -5.76 10.70
N ALA A 160 -7.50 -5.96 11.05
CA ALA A 160 -8.00 -7.22 11.62
C ALA A 160 -8.62 -8.15 10.56
N HIS A 161 -8.83 -7.64 9.35
CA HIS A 161 -9.30 -8.38 8.19
C HIS A 161 -8.54 -7.89 6.96
N PHE A 162 -7.20 -7.94 7.03
CA PHE A 162 -6.36 -7.32 6.01
C PHE A 162 -6.42 -8.11 4.72
N CYS A 163 -7.32 -7.68 3.84
CA CYS A 163 -7.53 -8.24 2.53
C CYS A 163 -7.59 -7.11 1.49
N LEU A 164 -7.24 -7.47 0.26
CA LEU A 164 -7.21 -6.58 -0.88
C LEU A 164 -8.30 -6.99 -1.87
N VAL A 165 -9.12 -6.03 -2.27
CA VAL A 165 -10.10 -6.19 -3.34
C VAL A 165 -9.74 -5.31 -4.51
N GLU A 166 -9.32 -5.94 -5.59
CA GLU A 166 -9.04 -5.27 -6.86
C GLU A 166 -10.38 -4.83 -7.48
N THR A 167 -10.62 -3.52 -7.49
CA THR A 167 -11.91 -2.94 -7.89
C THR A 167 -11.75 -2.00 -9.07
N GLN A 168 -12.63 -2.09 -10.05
CA GLN A 168 -12.77 -1.14 -11.14
C GLN A 168 -14.08 -0.39 -10.97
N ILE A 169 -14.04 0.94 -11.11
CA ILE A 169 -15.23 1.79 -11.09
C ILE A 169 -15.29 2.55 -12.41
N HIS A 170 -16.44 2.46 -13.06
CA HIS A 170 -16.76 3.27 -14.25
C HIS A 170 -17.98 4.13 -13.96
N THR A 171 -17.91 5.41 -14.28
CA THR A 171 -19.04 6.34 -14.15
C THR A 171 -19.32 7.01 -15.49
N ILE A 172 -20.57 6.97 -15.93
CA ILE A 172 -21.00 7.57 -17.20
C ILE A 172 -22.30 8.35 -16.99
N PRO A 173 -22.34 9.64 -17.35
CA PRO A 173 -23.59 10.36 -17.51
C PRO A 173 -24.21 9.99 -18.87
N PHE A 174 -25.48 9.58 -18.88
CA PHE A 174 -26.11 9.05 -20.10
C PHE A 174 -27.44 9.71 -20.44
N GLN A 175 -28.05 10.46 -19.52
CA GLN A 175 -29.32 11.13 -19.78
C GLN A 175 -29.32 12.53 -19.20
N PHE A 176 -29.77 13.51 -19.99
CA PHE A 176 -30.25 14.79 -19.50
C PHE A 176 -31.72 14.92 -19.88
N SER A 177 -32.58 15.15 -18.89
CA SER A 177 -34.00 15.37 -19.10
C SER A 177 -34.36 16.80 -18.71
N ILE A 178 -35.03 17.50 -19.62
CA ILE A 178 -35.54 18.84 -19.43
C ILE A 178 -36.87 18.95 -20.16
N SER A 179 -37.87 19.55 -19.51
CA SER A 179 -39.18 19.74 -20.14
C SER A 179 -39.14 20.95 -21.07
N LYS A 180 -40.01 20.95 -22.10
CA LYS A 180 -40.14 22.09 -23.01
C LYS A 180 -40.46 23.40 -22.28
N GLN A 181 -41.28 23.34 -21.24
CA GLN A 181 -41.62 24.50 -20.40
C GLN A 181 -40.41 25.04 -19.64
N GLN A 182 -39.56 24.17 -19.11
CA GLN A 182 -38.31 24.58 -18.46
C GLN A 182 -37.33 25.19 -19.46
N LEU A 183 -37.22 24.58 -20.65
CA LEU A 183 -36.36 25.10 -21.71
C LEU A 183 -36.74 26.53 -22.12
N ALA A 184 -38.04 26.76 -22.33
CA ALA A 184 -38.58 28.08 -22.66
C ALA A 184 -38.32 29.13 -21.56
N ALA A 185 -38.27 28.69 -20.29
CA ALA A 185 -37.97 29.58 -19.17
C ALA A 185 -36.47 29.86 -19.02
N GLU A 186 -35.62 28.87 -19.29
CA GLU A 186 -34.16 28.92 -19.10
C GLU A 186 -33.42 29.61 -20.27
N ILE A 187 -33.96 29.58 -21.50
CA ILE A 187 -33.29 30.10 -22.70
C ILE A 187 -33.91 31.42 -23.17
N GLN A 188 -33.61 32.53 -22.49
CA GLN A 188 -34.08 33.87 -22.87
C GLN A 188 -33.00 34.70 -23.57
N THR A 189 -31.71 34.36 -23.37
CA THR A 189 -30.56 35.04 -23.96
C THR A 189 -29.61 34.04 -24.61
N GLU A 190 -28.74 34.53 -25.50
CA GLU A 190 -27.68 33.73 -26.12
C GLU A 190 -26.71 33.15 -25.09
N ASP A 191 -26.40 33.91 -24.03
CA ASP A 191 -25.53 33.44 -22.94
C ASP A 191 -26.16 32.25 -22.19
N GLN A 192 -27.46 32.33 -21.90
CA GLN A 192 -28.20 31.25 -21.25
C GLN A 192 -28.31 30.01 -22.15
N LEU A 193 -28.54 30.22 -23.45
CA LEU A 193 -28.51 29.14 -24.44
C LEU A 193 -27.15 28.43 -24.42
N SER A 194 -26.06 29.20 -24.50
CA SER A 194 -24.70 28.68 -24.48
C SER A 194 -24.40 27.90 -23.20
N GLU A 195 -24.78 28.43 -22.03
CA GLU A 195 -24.60 27.74 -20.74
C GLU A 195 -25.35 26.40 -20.69
N LEU A 196 -26.62 26.37 -21.12
CA LEU A 196 -27.41 25.15 -21.18
C LEU A 196 -26.79 24.11 -22.13
N LEU A 197 -26.36 24.53 -23.33
CA LEU A 197 -25.74 23.63 -24.31
C LEU A 197 -24.42 23.05 -23.78
N ASN A 198 -23.61 23.87 -23.10
CA ASN A 198 -22.36 23.44 -22.47
C ASN A 198 -22.61 22.43 -21.35
N GLN A 199 -23.61 22.65 -20.50
CA GLN A 199 -23.94 21.77 -19.37
C GLN A 199 -24.71 20.50 -19.77
N SER A 200 -25.11 20.34 -21.04
CA SER A 200 -25.93 19.22 -21.51
C SER A 200 -25.44 18.57 -22.79
N ILE A 201 -25.70 19.16 -23.96
CA ILE A 201 -25.40 18.58 -25.27
C ILE A 201 -23.89 18.44 -25.49
N TYR A 202 -23.12 19.50 -25.26
CA TYR A 202 -21.67 19.46 -25.49
C TYR A 202 -20.97 18.56 -24.47
N LEU A 203 -21.44 18.55 -23.23
CA LEU A 203 -20.97 17.60 -22.22
C LEU A 203 -21.24 16.14 -22.63
N LEU A 204 -22.43 15.81 -23.13
CA LEU A 204 -22.72 14.46 -23.65
C LEU A 204 -21.85 14.12 -24.87
N LEU A 205 -21.59 15.08 -25.75
CA LEU A 205 -20.73 14.89 -26.92
C LEU A 205 -19.29 14.60 -26.54
N ASP A 206 -18.75 15.29 -25.55
CA ASP A 206 -17.41 15.03 -25.05
C ASP A 206 -17.32 13.67 -24.38
N ASN A 207 -18.31 13.31 -23.57
CA ASN A 207 -18.44 11.95 -23.01
C ASN A 207 -18.50 10.89 -24.12
N ARG A 208 -19.32 11.10 -25.15
CA ARG A 208 -19.42 10.21 -26.32
C ARG A 208 -18.05 10.00 -26.99
N LYS A 209 -17.28 11.06 -27.20
CA LYS A 209 -15.91 10.98 -27.76
C LYS A 209 -14.98 10.14 -26.87
N LEU A 210 -15.03 10.34 -25.54
CA LEU A 210 -14.22 9.59 -24.59
C LEU A 210 -14.57 8.10 -24.58
N LEU A 211 -15.86 7.74 -24.57
CA LEU A 211 -16.30 6.34 -24.64
C LEU A 211 -15.86 5.67 -25.94
N MET A 212 -16.05 6.34 -27.09
CA MET A 212 -15.60 5.80 -28.39
C MET A 212 -14.09 5.54 -28.41
N LYS A 213 -13.29 6.48 -27.88
CA LYS A 213 -11.84 6.30 -27.75
C LYS A 213 -11.50 5.10 -26.87
N GLN A 214 -12.21 4.91 -25.76
CA GLN A 214 -11.97 3.77 -24.89
C GLN A 214 -12.34 2.44 -25.56
N LEU A 215 -13.47 2.38 -26.25
CA LEU A 215 -13.89 1.21 -27.01
C LEU A 215 -12.88 0.83 -28.08
N SER A 216 -12.33 1.80 -28.83
CA SER A 216 -11.29 1.53 -29.83
C SER A 216 -9.99 0.98 -29.22
N ASN A 217 -9.71 1.25 -27.94
CA ASN A 217 -8.55 0.68 -27.25
C ASN A 217 -8.78 -0.78 -26.82
N LEU A 218 -10.04 -1.15 -26.55
CA LEU A 218 -10.43 -2.46 -26.04
C LEU A 218 -10.75 -3.46 -27.16
N GLN A 219 -11.33 -3.02 -28.26
CA GLN A 219 -11.76 -3.89 -29.36
C GLN A 219 -11.34 -3.32 -30.72
N ASN A 220 -11.08 -4.21 -31.70
CA ASN A 220 -10.89 -3.80 -33.09
C ASN A 220 -12.24 -3.40 -33.69
N GLU A 221 -12.25 -2.27 -34.40
CA GLU A 221 -13.43 -1.66 -35.01
C GLU A 221 -14.34 -2.67 -35.71
N LYS A 222 -15.54 -2.90 -35.16
CA LYS A 222 -16.82 -3.07 -35.89
C LYS A 222 -17.97 -3.46 -34.96
N LYS A 223 -18.85 -2.48 -34.68
CA LYS A 223 -20.33 -2.54 -34.79
C LYS A 223 -21.02 -1.23 -34.38
N PHE A 224 -20.48 -0.06 -34.74
CA PHE A 224 -21.15 1.23 -34.48
C PHE A 224 -22.22 1.62 -35.52
N THR A 225 -22.67 0.68 -36.34
CA THR A 225 -23.69 0.90 -37.39
C THR A 225 -25.05 1.37 -36.86
N GLN A 226 -25.24 1.43 -35.55
CA GLN A 226 -26.48 1.88 -34.88
C GLN A 226 -26.40 3.29 -34.29
N LEU A 227 -25.23 3.96 -34.32
CA LEU A 227 -25.10 5.34 -33.86
C LEU A 227 -25.73 6.29 -34.87
N GLN A 228 -26.62 7.17 -34.40
CA GLN A 228 -27.50 7.98 -35.25
C GLN A 228 -27.35 9.48 -35.04
N TYR A 229 -26.63 9.93 -33.99
CA TYR A 229 -26.50 11.35 -33.73
C TYR A 229 -25.69 12.09 -34.81
N GLN A 230 -26.25 13.19 -35.30
CA GLN A 230 -25.58 14.16 -36.16
C GLN A 230 -25.51 15.49 -35.42
N GLU A 231 -24.33 16.10 -35.37
CA GLU A 231 -24.14 17.41 -34.74
C GLU A 231 -25.02 18.46 -35.40
N LYS A 232 -25.75 19.23 -34.57
CA LYS A 232 -26.67 20.27 -35.01
C LYS A 232 -26.16 21.63 -34.56
N GLN A 233 -26.49 22.69 -35.32
CA GLN A 233 -26.29 24.06 -34.91
C GLN A 233 -27.53 24.58 -34.18
N PHE A 234 -27.32 25.36 -33.11
CA PHE A 234 -28.38 25.95 -32.32
C PHE A 234 -28.29 27.48 -32.43
N ASP A 235 -29.39 28.13 -32.82
CA ASP A 235 -29.52 29.58 -32.95
C ASP A 235 -30.79 30.01 -32.22
N LEU A 236 -30.68 30.95 -31.27
CA LEU A 236 -31.79 31.46 -30.48
C LEU A 236 -32.94 32.02 -31.33
N LYS A 237 -32.64 32.45 -32.57
CA LYS A 237 -33.62 32.98 -33.51
C LYS A 237 -34.46 31.88 -34.18
N ASP A 238 -34.06 30.62 -34.06
CA ASP A 238 -34.82 29.49 -34.59
C ASP A 238 -36.10 29.28 -33.76
N LYS A 239 -37.25 29.33 -34.43
CA LYS A 239 -38.58 29.15 -33.80
C LYS A 239 -38.77 27.73 -33.24
N ASP A 240 -38.00 26.76 -33.73
CA ASP A 240 -38.06 25.37 -33.33
C ASP A 240 -36.88 24.95 -32.44
N ILE A 241 -36.07 25.90 -31.94
CA ILE A 241 -34.87 25.61 -31.13
C ILE A 241 -35.13 24.65 -29.97
N GLU A 242 -36.27 24.79 -29.29
CA GLU A 242 -36.63 23.93 -28.17
C GLU A 242 -36.80 22.47 -28.60
N ASN A 243 -37.48 22.25 -29.73
CA ASN A 243 -37.68 20.93 -30.31
C ASN A 243 -36.33 20.35 -30.79
N LEU A 244 -35.47 21.20 -31.36
CA LEU A 244 -34.15 20.80 -31.84
C LEU A 244 -33.23 20.32 -30.70
N ILE A 245 -33.24 21.05 -29.56
CA ILE A 245 -32.50 20.68 -28.34
C ILE A 245 -33.04 19.37 -27.77
N LEU A 246 -34.36 19.25 -27.61
CA LEU A 246 -34.99 18.03 -27.07
C LEU A 246 -34.70 16.80 -27.95
N GLN A 247 -34.77 16.96 -29.28
CA GLN A 247 -34.43 15.89 -30.21
C GLN A 247 -32.95 15.52 -30.10
N SER A 248 -32.05 16.51 -30.00
CA SER A 248 -30.61 16.25 -29.85
C SER A 248 -30.27 15.51 -28.57
N LEU A 249 -30.89 15.89 -27.44
CA LEU A 249 -30.74 15.19 -26.17
C LEU A 249 -31.26 13.75 -26.25
N HIS A 250 -32.39 13.52 -26.93
CA HIS A 250 -32.93 12.17 -27.14
C HIS A 250 -32.01 11.30 -27.99
N ASP A 251 -31.54 11.82 -29.12
CA ASP A 251 -30.63 11.12 -30.05
C ASP A 251 -29.30 10.79 -29.35
N LEU A 252 -28.71 11.75 -28.61
CA LEU A 252 -27.50 11.54 -27.83
C LEU A 252 -27.68 10.52 -26.71
N HIS A 253 -28.81 10.56 -25.98
CA HIS A 253 -29.10 9.57 -24.94
C HIS A 253 -29.10 8.15 -25.51
N LYS A 254 -29.73 7.94 -26.68
CA LYS A 254 -29.74 6.65 -27.36
C LYS A 254 -28.34 6.19 -27.76
N ASP A 255 -27.56 7.08 -28.39
CA ASP A 255 -26.16 6.80 -28.77
C ASP A 255 -25.32 6.42 -27.54
N MET A 256 -25.42 7.20 -26.46
CA MET A 256 -24.68 6.97 -25.21
C MET A 256 -25.06 5.65 -24.56
N TYR A 257 -26.34 5.29 -24.55
CA TYR A 257 -26.78 4.00 -24.02
C TYR A 257 -26.24 2.81 -24.83
N ILE A 258 -26.20 2.91 -26.15
CA ILE A 258 -25.59 1.88 -27.03
C ILE A 258 -24.09 1.76 -26.71
N LEU A 259 -23.37 2.89 -26.65
CA LEU A 259 -21.94 2.91 -26.32
C LEU A 259 -21.66 2.32 -24.94
N TRP A 260 -22.54 2.58 -23.95
CA TRP A 260 -22.43 1.99 -22.63
C TRP A 260 -22.56 0.46 -22.68
N CYS A 261 -23.57 -0.06 -23.37
CA CYS A 261 -23.78 -1.50 -23.51
C CYS A 261 -22.59 -2.18 -24.21
N GLU A 262 -22.06 -1.56 -25.26
CA GLU A 262 -20.86 -2.04 -25.94
C GLU A 262 -19.63 -2.00 -25.02
N LEU A 263 -19.47 -0.95 -24.20
CA LEU A 263 -18.37 -0.87 -23.24
C LEU A 263 -18.46 -1.99 -22.21
N LEU A 264 -19.65 -2.25 -21.66
CA LEU A 264 -19.85 -3.39 -20.76
C LEU A 264 -19.42 -4.71 -21.41
N ASN A 265 -19.81 -4.96 -22.65
CA ASN A 265 -19.40 -6.17 -23.37
C ASN A 265 -17.89 -6.22 -23.62
N ALA A 266 -17.29 -5.10 -24.05
CA ALA A 266 -15.86 -5.00 -24.28
C ALA A 266 -15.06 -5.25 -22.99
N ILE A 267 -15.52 -4.73 -21.84
CA ILE A 267 -14.93 -5.01 -20.54
C ILE A 267 -15.03 -6.50 -20.24
N LYS A 268 -16.18 -7.16 -20.47
CA LYS A 268 -16.32 -8.61 -20.19
C LYS A 268 -15.26 -9.46 -20.90
N GLU A 269 -14.99 -9.14 -22.16
CA GLU A 269 -14.04 -9.85 -23.02
C GLU A 269 -12.58 -9.48 -22.73
N ASN A 270 -12.30 -8.21 -22.43
CA ASN A 270 -10.93 -7.66 -22.35
C ASN A 270 -10.52 -7.23 -20.94
N HIS A 271 -11.20 -7.75 -19.92
CA HIS A 271 -11.08 -7.26 -18.54
C HIS A 271 -9.65 -7.28 -18.00
N GLN A 272 -8.84 -8.29 -18.35
CA GLN A 272 -7.47 -8.41 -17.86
C GLN A 272 -6.55 -7.34 -18.44
N LYS A 273 -6.68 -7.05 -19.74
CA LYS A 273 -5.92 -6.00 -20.42
C LYS A 273 -6.25 -4.63 -19.81
N LEU A 274 -7.54 -4.36 -19.63
CA LEU A 274 -8.01 -3.12 -19.00
C LEU A 274 -7.52 -3.01 -17.56
N GLN A 275 -7.59 -4.09 -16.78
CA GLN A 275 -7.13 -4.14 -15.40
C GLN A 275 -5.66 -3.76 -15.30
N ASN A 276 -4.79 -4.42 -16.08
CA ASN A 276 -3.37 -4.14 -16.08
C ASN A 276 -3.08 -2.68 -16.44
N GLN A 277 -3.80 -2.11 -17.42
CA GLN A 277 -3.66 -0.71 -17.79
C GLN A 277 -4.03 0.23 -16.63
N LEU A 278 -5.23 0.06 -16.04
CA LEU A 278 -5.71 0.92 -14.97
C LEU A 278 -4.88 0.78 -13.69
N GLU A 279 -4.39 -0.42 -13.37
CA GLU A 279 -3.47 -0.65 -12.26
C GLU A 279 -2.17 0.14 -12.46
N GLN A 280 -1.57 0.07 -13.66
CA GLN A 280 -0.35 0.83 -13.95
C GLN A 280 -0.58 2.35 -13.89
N GLU A 281 -1.72 2.84 -14.40
CA GLU A 281 -2.09 4.26 -14.31
C GLU A 281 -2.24 4.70 -12.84
N PHE A 282 -2.95 3.91 -12.03
CA PHE A 282 -3.11 4.16 -10.60
C PHE A 282 -1.75 4.17 -9.86
N LEU A 283 -0.89 3.18 -10.12
CA LEU A 283 0.43 3.10 -9.50
C LEU A 283 1.28 4.31 -9.86
N CYS A 284 1.30 4.73 -11.14
CA CYS A 284 2.01 5.92 -11.58
C CYS A 284 1.52 7.18 -10.82
N GLN A 285 0.20 7.35 -10.69
CA GLN A 285 -0.39 8.48 -9.96
C GLN A 285 0.00 8.46 -8.48
N MET A 286 -0.12 7.31 -7.82
CA MET A 286 0.24 7.18 -6.40
C MET A 286 1.72 7.45 -6.15
N MET A 287 2.60 6.96 -7.03
CA MET A 287 4.03 7.24 -6.95
C MET A 287 4.32 8.73 -7.12
N GLN A 288 3.66 9.42 -8.04
CA GLN A 288 3.80 10.88 -8.21
C GLN A 288 3.32 11.64 -6.96
N ILE A 289 2.21 11.24 -6.36
CA ILE A 289 1.70 11.82 -5.11
C ILE A 289 2.72 11.63 -4.00
N TRP A 290 3.21 10.40 -3.80
CA TRP A 290 4.17 10.09 -2.74
C TRP A 290 5.52 10.79 -2.94
N GLN A 291 5.96 11.00 -4.19
CA GLN A 291 7.18 11.75 -4.49
C GLN A 291 7.13 13.19 -3.94
N ASN A 292 5.96 13.81 -3.81
CA ASN A 292 5.82 15.14 -3.20
C ASN A 292 6.17 15.16 -1.69
N CYS A 293 6.22 14.00 -1.04
CA CYS A 293 6.62 13.84 0.35
C CYS A 293 8.09 13.41 0.50
N VAL A 294 8.85 13.34 -0.59
CA VAL A 294 10.24 12.87 -0.60
C VAL A 294 11.20 14.01 -0.92
N LEU A 295 12.20 14.20 -0.05
CA LEU A 295 13.32 15.10 -0.27
C LEU A 295 14.59 14.27 -0.48
N LEU A 296 15.22 14.45 -1.64
CA LEU A 296 16.38 13.67 -2.06
C LEU A 296 17.65 14.51 -2.00
N ASN A 297 18.69 13.97 -1.37
CA ASN A 297 20.05 14.49 -1.39
C ASN A 297 21.04 13.38 -1.76
N LYS A 298 22.11 13.73 -2.48
CA LYS A 298 23.19 12.79 -2.83
C LYS A 298 24.54 13.44 -2.60
N SER A 299 25.47 12.69 -2.02
CA SER A 299 26.84 13.16 -1.79
C SER A 299 27.86 12.08 -2.12
N GLU A 300 28.89 12.46 -2.87
CA GLU A 300 30.06 11.63 -3.12
C GLU A 300 31.18 12.06 -2.15
N VAL A 301 31.67 11.13 -1.34
CA VAL A 301 32.56 11.42 -0.21
C VAL A 301 33.78 10.50 -0.20
N LYS A 302 34.86 10.95 0.45
CA LYS A 302 36.05 10.11 0.64
C LYS A 302 35.79 9.01 1.67
N GLN A 303 35.03 9.34 2.71
CA GLN A 303 34.61 8.44 3.78
C GLN A 303 33.14 8.70 4.10
N LEU A 304 32.37 7.63 4.33
CA LEU A 304 30.91 7.69 4.50
C LEU A 304 30.44 8.35 5.81
N ASP A 305 31.37 8.63 6.73
CA ASP A 305 31.15 9.25 8.03
C ASP A 305 31.26 10.79 8.00
N GLN A 306 31.61 11.37 6.84
CA GLN A 306 31.72 12.82 6.63
C GLN A 306 30.36 13.53 6.51
N VAL A 307 29.29 12.77 6.31
CA VAL A 307 27.93 13.28 6.11
C VAL A 307 27.12 12.99 7.36
N GLN A 308 26.49 14.04 7.90
CA GLN A 308 25.58 13.95 9.04
C GLN A 308 24.23 14.55 8.67
N LEU A 309 23.15 13.86 9.04
CA LEU A 309 21.80 14.38 8.87
C LEU A 309 21.40 15.16 10.12
N ASN A 310 20.70 16.28 9.91
CA ASN A 310 20.14 17.08 10.98
C ASN A 310 18.65 16.77 11.13
N GLY A 311 18.33 15.75 11.93
CA GLY A 311 16.95 15.31 12.16
C GLY A 311 16.04 16.40 12.72
N ARG A 312 16.57 17.34 13.52
CA ARG A 312 15.80 18.49 14.02
C ARG A 312 15.39 19.43 12.91
N ASN A 313 16.33 19.78 12.02
CA ASN A 313 16.04 20.62 10.86
C ASN A 313 15.03 19.95 9.92
N ASN A 314 15.23 18.67 9.60
CA ASN A 314 14.30 17.90 8.79
C ASN A 314 12.90 17.87 9.42
N HIS A 315 12.83 17.74 10.75
CA HIS A 315 11.56 17.77 11.47
C HIS A 315 10.82 19.11 11.35
N GLU A 316 11.52 20.24 11.46
CA GLU A 316 10.92 21.56 11.26
C GLU A 316 10.54 21.81 9.79
N GLN A 317 11.34 21.33 8.83
CA GLN A 317 10.99 21.38 7.41
C GLN A 317 9.72 20.58 7.12
N ALA A 318 9.61 19.35 7.63
CA ALA A 318 8.41 18.52 7.46
C ALA A 318 7.16 19.20 8.03
N LYS A 319 7.25 19.85 9.20
CA LYS A 319 6.15 20.65 9.75
C LYS A 319 5.77 21.80 8.82
N TRP A 320 6.76 22.51 8.29
CA TRP A 320 6.53 23.60 7.36
C TRP A 320 5.80 23.11 6.10
N TYR A 321 6.28 22.04 5.46
CA TYR A 321 5.63 21.47 4.27
C TYR A 321 4.18 21.05 4.55
N ARG A 322 3.92 20.37 5.68
CA ARG A 322 2.56 19.99 6.07
C ARG A 322 1.60 21.18 6.19
N ASN A 323 2.08 22.32 6.66
CA ASN A 323 1.28 23.53 6.80
C ASN A 323 1.05 24.26 5.47
N GLN A 324 1.92 24.07 4.48
CA GLN A 324 1.81 24.70 3.14
C GLN A 324 0.93 23.89 2.18
N ILE A 325 0.76 22.59 2.42
CA ILE A 325 -0.11 21.74 1.62
C ILE A 325 -1.56 22.17 1.87
N ILE A 326 -2.04 23.06 1.01
CA ILE A 326 -3.47 23.30 0.80
C ILE A 326 -3.95 22.07 0.03
N SER A 327 -4.93 21.36 0.58
CA SER A 327 -5.54 20.17 -0.02
C SER A 327 -6.21 20.50 -1.36
N GLN A 328 -5.42 20.63 -2.42
CA GLN A 328 -5.87 20.80 -3.81
C GLN A 328 -5.70 19.50 -4.60
N GLU A 329 -5.97 18.35 -3.96
CA GLU A 329 -6.08 17.10 -4.70
C GLU A 329 -7.47 17.01 -5.31
N ILE A 330 -7.56 17.37 -6.60
CA ILE A 330 -8.73 17.13 -7.45
C ILE A 330 -8.46 15.82 -8.20
N ASN A 331 -8.64 14.69 -7.52
CA ASN A 331 -8.85 13.43 -8.21
C ASN A 331 -10.35 13.26 -8.47
N GLN A 332 -10.72 12.78 -9.66
CA GLN A 332 -12.12 12.57 -10.07
C GLN A 332 -12.82 11.49 -9.23
N ILE A 333 -12.09 10.54 -8.66
CA ILE A 333 -12.62 9.64 -7.63
C ILE A 333 -11.61 9.62 -6.47
N LYS A 334 -12.08 9.98 -5.28
CA LYS A 334 -11.34 10.01 -4.03
C LYS A 334 -11.60 8.73 -3.26
N TYR A 335 -10.58 7.92 -3.03
CA TYR A 335 -10.67 6.87 -2.03
C TYR A 335 -10.39 7.46 -0.65
N ILE A 336 -11.44 7.70 0.14
CA ILE A 336 -11.37 8.46 1.39
C ILE A 336 -10.42 7.80 2.41
N GLU A 337 -10.27 6.48 2.38
CA GLU A 337 -9.42 5.74 3.33
C GLU A 337 -7.95 5.59 2.90
N LEU A 338 -7.63 5.60 1.59
CA LEU A 338 -6.24 5.53 1.11
C LEU A 338 -5.63 6.91 0.80
N LEU A 339 -6.44 7.87 0.34
CA LEU A 339 -6.00 9.23 0.06
C LEU A 339 -6.10 10.04 1.35
N GLN A 340 -5.26 9.66 2.32
CA GLN A 340 -4.91 10.59 3.38
C GLN A 340 -4.33 11.84 2.72
N PRO A 341 -4.77 13.06 3.10
CA PRO A 341 -4.23 14.27 2.51
C PRO A 341 -2.70 14.24 2.59
N LEU A 342 -2.00 14.78 1.59
CA LEU A 342 -0.53 14.75 1.51
C LEU A 342 0.16 15.17 2.82
N ASN A 343 -0.46 16.08 3.60
CA ASN A 343 0.06 16.53 4.89
C ASN A 343 0.03 15.45 5.99
N SER A 344 -0.77 14.39 5.85
CA SER A 344 -0.77 13.21 6.74
C SER A 344 0.21 12.11 6.36
N ASN A 345 0.78 12.15 5.15
CA ASN A 345 1.80 11.19 4.75
C ASN A 345 3.09 11.36 5.56
N PRO A 346 3.88 10.27 5.72
CA PRO A 346 5.26 10.37 6.17
C PRO A 346 6.08 11.21 5.19
N PHE A 347 6.89 12.13 5.72
CA PHE A 347 7.90 12.83 4.92
C PHE A 347 9.22 12.08 4.99
N ILE A 348 9.84 11.86 3.84
CA ILE A 348 11.05 11.06 3.69
C ILE A 348 12.20 11.97 3.27
N PHE A 349 13.24 12.08 4.10
CA PHE A 349 14.48 12.73 3.75
C PHE A 349 15.52 11.66 3.43
N LYS A 350 15.70 11.35 2.14
CA LYS A 350 16.68 10.36 1.67
C LYS A 350 18.00 11.05 1.36
N HIS A 351 19.07 10.55 1.94
CA HIS A 351 20.43 10.95 1.63
C HIS A 351 21.26 9.75 1.19
N THR A 352 21.63 9.71 -0.09
CA THR A 352 22.54 8.72 -0.64
C THR A 352 23.99 9.18 -0.49
N CYS A 353 24.81 8.40 0.23
CA CYS A 353 26.24 8.61 0.36
C CYS A 353 27.01 7.53 -0.39
N VAL A 354 27.88 7.93 -1.31
CA VAL A 354 28.71 7.02 -2.11
C VAL A 354 30.18 7.32 -1.86
N GLN A 355 30.97 6.29 -1.56
CA GLN A 355 32.41 6.41 -1.44
C GLN A 355 33.04 6.56 -2.83
N LYS A 356 34.00 7.48 -2.98
CA LYS A 356 34.74 7.67 -4.24
C LYS A 356 35.35 6.35 -4.71
N GLY A 357 35.10 6.02 -5.97
CA GLY A 357 35.58 4.77 -6.60
C GLY A 357 34.76 3.52 -6.28
N PHE A 358 33.64 3.64 -5.58
CA PHE A 358 32.70 2.53 -5.41
C PHE A 358 32.06 2.16 -6.75
N ILE A 359 32.13 0.88 -7.10
CA ILE A 359 31.48 0.30 -8.27
C ILE A 359 30.40 -0.64 -7.76
N GLN A 360 29.15 -0.39 -8.17
CA GLN A 360 28.02 -1.24 -7.81
C GLN A 360 28.16 -2.57 -8.54
N LYS A 361 27.92 -3.70 -7.83
CA LYS A 361 27.92 -5.01 -8.49
C LYS A 361 26.79 -5.05 -9.53
N PRO A 362 27.00 -5.72 -10.68
CA PRO A 362 25.94 -5.90 -11.67
C PRO A 362 24.75 -6.65 -11.06
N GLN A 363 23.54 -6.24 -11.42
CA GLN A 363 22.32 -6.91 -10.98
C GLN A 363 22.08 -8.18 -11.78
N SER A 364 21.83 -9.30 -11.10
CA SER A 364 21.45 -10.57 -11.70
C SER A 364 19.96 -10.86 -11.48
N SER A 365 19.32 -11.50 -12.46
CA SER A 365 17.87 -11.81 -12.46
C SER A 365 17.55 -13.11 -11.71
N PHE A 366 18.12 -13.31 -10.53
CA PHE A 366 17.90 -14.51 -9.73
C PHE A 366 16.68 -14.40 -8.82
N ILE A 367 16.18 -15.56 -8.36
CA ILE A 367 15.20 -15.68 -7.27
C ILE A 367 15.70 -14.87 -6.09
N HIS A 368 14.81 -14.07 -5.50
CA HIS A 368 15.17 -13.14 -4.45
C HIS A 368 14.49 -13.50 -3.13
N TYR A 369 15.27 -13.98 -2.17
CA TYR A 369 14.82 -14.22 -0.81
C TYR A 369 14.93 -12.94 0.02
N VAL A 370 13.86 -12.59 0.74
CA VAL A 370 13.83 -11.43 1.65
C VAL A 370 13.44 -11.91 3.03
N VAL A 371 14.36 -11.74 3.99
CA VAL A 371 14.19 -12.16 5.38
C VAL A 371 13.70 -10.98 6.22
N LEU A 372 12.58 -11.13 6.91
CA LEU A 372 11.95 -10.10 7.74
C LEU A 372 12.16 -10.40 9.22
N VAL A 373 12.94 -9.57 9.93
CA VAL A 373 13.34 -9.82 11.32
C VAL A 373 12.78 -8.75 12.26
N HIS A 374 12.00 -9.19 13.24
CA HIS A 374 11.29 -8.34 14.20
C HIS A 374 12.19 -7.76 15.30
N GLY A 375 11.65 -6.80 16.06
CA GLY A 375 12.34 -6.12 17.16
C GLY A 375 12.26 -6.82 18.53
N TYR A 376 12.81 -6.17 19.56
CA TYR A 376 12.80 -6.65 20.95
C TYR A 376 11.36 -6.83 21.47
N GLN A 377 11.08 -7.97 22.11
CA GLN A 377 9.73 -8.36 22.58
C GLN A 377 8.66 -8.47 21.50
N GLY A 378 9.07 -8.48 20.22
CA GLY A 378 8.18 -8.73 19.10
C GLY A 378 8.08 -10.22 18.73
N THR A 379 7.39 -10.44 17.62
CA THR A 379 7.28 -11.72 16.91
C THR A 379 7.36 -11.49 15.40
N SER A 380 7.57 -12.55 14.63
CA SER A 380 7.50 -12.55 13.16
C SER A 380 6.28 -11.79 12.60
N TYR A 381 5.13 -11.87 13.28
CA TYR A 381 3.89 -11.17 12.92
C TYR A 381 3.98 -9.64 12.95
N ASP A 382 4.90 -9.04 13.71
CA ASP A 382 5.09 -7.59 13.72
C ASP A 382 5.55 -7.05 12.36
N MET A 383 6.12 -7.91 11.50
CA MET A 383 6.56 -7.56 10.15
C MET A 383 5.45 -7.70 9.09
N ARG A 384 4.19 -7.99 9.48
CA ARG A 384 3.07 -8.30 8.56
C ARG A 384 2.85 -7.28 7.45
N TYR A 385 2.92 -5.97 7.70
CA TYR A 385 2.72 -4.97 6.64
C TYR A 385 3.85 -5.00 5.60
N TRP A 386 5.09 -5.18 6.04
CA TRP A 386 6.21 -5.37 5.12
C TRP A 386 6.03 -6.65 4.31
N LYS A 387 5.67 -7.77 4.96
CA LYS A 387 5.37 -9.05 4.27
C LYS A 387 4.30 -8.85 3.20
N SER A 388 3.15 -8.33 3.63
CA SER A 388 1.96 -8.08 2.81
C SER A 388 2.24 -7.22 1.57
N ILE A 389 2.83 -6.04 1.75
CA ILE A 389 3.07 -5.12 0.64
C ILE A 389 4.16 -5.64 -0.31
N LEU A 390 5.17 -6.35 0.22
CA LEU A 390 6.17 -7.03 -0.60
C LEU A 390 5.51 -8.13 -1.45
N THR A 391 4.63 -8.96 -0.87
CA THR A 391 3.85 -9.97 -1.61
C THR A 391 3.01 -9.33 -2.71
N ILE A 392 2.27 -8.25 -2.41
CA ILE A 392 1.43 -7.55 -3.41
C ILE A 392 2.28 -6.97 -4.54
N ARG A 393 3.37 -6.25 -4.21
CA ARG A 393 4.18 -5.52 -5.20
C ARG A 393 4.95 -6.46 -6.13
N PHE A 394 5.52 -7.52 -5.56
CA PHE A 394 6.48 -8.37 -6.25
C PHE A 394 5.90 -9.74 -6.65
N LYS A 395 4.75 -10.14 -6.10
CA LYS A 395 4.09 -11.43 -6.38
C LYS A 395 5.12 -12.57 -6.28
N ASP A 396 5.22 -13.40 -7.31
CA ASP A 396 6.15 -14.54 -7.36
C ASP A 396 7.63 -14.18 -7.56
N LYS A 397 7.99 -12.89 -7.70
CA LYS A 397 9.39 -12.48 -7.96
C LYS A 397 10.28 -12.56 -6.72
N ILE A 398 9.69 -12.58 -5.53
CA ILE A 398 10.43 -12.71 -4.27
C ILE A 398 9.87 -13.87 -3.44
N ARG A 399 10.72 -14.42 -2.56
CA ARG A 399 10.35 -15.41 -1.55
C ARG A 399 10.59 -14.81 -0.17
N LEU A 400 9.55 -14.72 0.65
CA LEU A 400 9.64 -14.10 1.97
C LEU A 400 9.95 -15.15 3.03
N ILE A 401 10.91 -14.85 3.89
CA ILE A 401 11.25 -15.66 5.07
C ILE A 401 10.92 -14.81 6.29
N CYS A 402 10.08 -15.32 7.20
CA CYS A 402 9.71 -14.64 8.44
C CYS A 402 10.17 -15.50 9.63
N PRO A 403 11.44 -15.38 10.06
CA PRO A 403 12.01 -16.25 11.08
C PRO A 403 11.25 -16.17 12.40
N THR A 404 11.07 -17.32 13.04
CA THR A 404 10.35 -17.45 14.33
C THR A 404 11.28 -17.83 15.48
N CYS A 405 12.56 -18.14 15.22
CA CYS A 405 13.52 -18.60 16.22
C CYS A 405 13.72 -17.63 17.39
N ASN A 406 13.38 -16.34 17.20
CA ASN A 406 13.51 -15.30 18.20
C ASN A 406 12.17 -14.82 18.79
N ASP A 407 11.04 -15.42 18.38
CA ASP A 407 9.70 -15.06 18.85
C ASP A 407 9.62 -15.24 20.38
N GLY A 408 9.33 -14.15 21.10
CA GLY A 408 9.24 -14.16 22.56
C GLY A 408 10.56 -14.39 23.32
N THR A 409 11.73 -14.43 22.65
CA THR A 409 13.03 -14.74 23.31
C THR A 409 13.91 -13.53 23.67
N SER A 410 13.29 -12.38 23.94
CA SER A 410 13.96 -11.06 23.99
C SER A 410 15.07 -10.89 25.04
N ASN A 411 15.29 -11.85 25.95
CA ASN A 411 16.23 -11.71 27.07
C ASN A 411 17.63 -12.31 26.81
N LYS A 412 17.84 -12.96 25.66
CA LYS A 412 19.09 -13.65 25.31
C LYS A 412 20.19 -12.70 24.80
N PRO A 413 21.49 -13.02 24.96
CA PRO A 413 22.56 -12.27 24.31
C PRO A 413 22.33 -12.11 22.81
N ILE A 414 22.69 -10.96 22.23
CA ILE A 414 22.47 -10.68 20.80
C ILE A 414 23.15 -11.74 19.91
N GLN A 415 24.34 -12.21 20.31
CA GLN A 415 25.07 -13.24 19.57
C GLN A 415 24.31 -14.57 19.50
N GLU A 416 23.59 -14.95 20.55
CA GLU A 416 22.79 -16.18 20.53
C GLU A 416 21.60 -16.05 19.58
N GLN A 417 20.89 -14.92 19.65
CA GLN A 417 19.77 -14.62 18.74
C GLN A 417 20.21 -14.60 17.27
N ALA A 418 21.40 -14.07 17.01
CA ALA A 418 22.02 -14.03 15.69
C ALA A 418 22.35 -15.43 15.14
N LYS A 419 22.88 -16.33 15.98
CA LYS A 419 23.15 -17.73 15.59
C LYS A 419 21.86 -18.47 15.26
N LEU A 420 20.82 -18.29 16.06
CA LEU A 420 19.51 -18.90 15.81
C LEU A 420 18.93 -18.43 14.47
N LEU A 421 19.01 -17.11 14.20
CA LEU A 421 18.58 -16.54 12.93
C LEU A 421 19.38 -17.12 11.75
N ALA A 422 20.71 -17.21 11.87
CA ALA A 422 21.55 -17.75 10.82
C ALA A 422 21.19 -19.20 10.50
N ILE A 423 20.99 -20.04 11.53
CA ILE A 423 20.59 -21.44 11.37
C ILE A 423 19.24 -21.55 10.64
N GLU A 424 18.23 -20.78 11.05
CA GLU A 424 16.90 -20.83 10.42
C GLU A 424 16.95 -20.41 8.94
N VAL A 425 17.69 -19.34 8.62
CA VAL A 425 17.89 -18.89 7.23
C VAL A 425 18.64 -19.94 6.40
N SER A 426 19.75 -20.48 6.92
CA SER A 426 20.53 -21.49 6.20
C SER A 426 19.73 -22.77 5.94
N ASN A 427 18.93 -23.23 6.92
CA ASN A 427 18.06 -24.38 6.75
C ASN A 427 17.03 -24.14 5.64
N PHE A 428 16.35 -22.98 5.67
CA PHE A 428 15.35 -22.64 4.66
C PHE A 428 15.93 -22.64 3.24
N ILE A 429 17.08 -21.98 3.04
CA ILE A 429 17.74 -21.92 1.74
C ILE A 429 18.23 -23.32 1.29
N SER A 430 18.72 -24.13 2.22
CA SER A 430 19.16 -25.49 1.93
C SER A 430 18.00 -26.40 1.52
N ASP A 431 16.85 -26.29 2.19
CA ASP A 431 15.65 -27.09 1.89
C ASP A 431 15.09 -26.78 0.49
N GLU A 432 15.18 -25.51 0.06
CA GLU A 432 14.80 -25.06 -1.30
C GLU A 432 15.76 -25.57 -2.39
N ASN A 433 16.93 -26.11 -2.03
CA ASN A 433 17.96 -26.63 -2.95
C ASN A 433 18.38 -25.65 -4.06
N VAL A 434 18.46 -24.36 -3.74
CA VAL A 434 18.86 -23.29 -4.68
C VAL A 434 20.36 -22.98 -4.59
N THR A 435 21.01 -22.81 -5.74
CA THR A 435 22.45 -22.52 -5.82
C THR A 435 22.77 -21.09 -6.26
N GLU A 436 21.84 -20.41 -6.93
CA GLU A 436 21.97 -19.03 -7.37
C GLU A 436 20.73 -18.23 -6.95
N PHE A 437 20.92 -17.25 -6.08
CA PHE A 437 19.84 -16.43 -5.55
C PHE A 437 20.36 -15.07 -5.11
N ARG A 438 19.42 -14.19 -4.74
CA ARG A 438 19.69 -12.98 -3.99
C ARG A 438 19.13 -13.13 -2.58
N LEU A 439 19.85 -12.61 -1.60
CA LEU A 439 19.42 -12.62 -0.20
C LEU A 439 19.42 -11.20 0.34
N SER A 440 18.25 -10.75 0.76
CA SER A 440 18.05 -9.46 1.40
C SER A 440 17.46 -9.62 2.79
N PHE A 441 17.69 -8.62 3.62
CA PHE A 441 17.20 -8.59 5.00
C PHE A 441 16.51 -7.26 5.28
N ILE A 442 15.38 -7.32 5.99
CA ILE A 442 14.70 -6.16 6.56
C ILE A 442 14.58 -6.39 8.06
N GLY A 443 15.21 -5.52 8.86
CA GLY A 443 15.26 -5.65 10.31
C GLY A 443 14.69 -4.45 11.03
N HIS A 444 13.69 -4.66 11.90
CA HIS A 444 13.16 -3.61 12.77
C HIS A 444 13.86 -3.57 14.12
N SER A 445 14.25 -2.37 14.57
CA SER A 445 14.80 -2.17 15.92
C SER A 445 15.96 -3.14 16.21
N LEU A 446 15.86 -3.96 17.26
CA LEU A 446 16.83 -5.01 17.57
C LEU A 446 17.06 -5.99 16.42
N GLY A 447 16.05 -6.31 15.61
CA GLY A 447 16.14 -7.25 14.49
C GLY A 447 17.21 -6.87 13.47
N GLY A 448 17.33 -5.58 13.14
CA GLY A 448 18.41 -5.10 12.26
C GLY A 448 19.82 -5.31 12.86
N LEU A 449 19.95 -5.15 14.17
CA LEU A 449 21.19 -5.42 14.87
C LEU A 449 21.50 -6.93 14.94
N ILE A 450 20.49 -7.77 15.16
CA ILE A 450 20.60 -9.24 15.13
C ILE A 450 21.04 -9.71 13.75
N ILE A 451 20.44 -9.18 12.67
CA ILE A 451 20.87 -9.49 11.30
C ILE A 451 22.35 -9.18 11.14
N ARG A 452 22.79 -7.97 11.50
CA ARG A 452 24.21 -7.59 11.41
C ARG A 452 25.13 -8.53 12.20
N ALA A 453 24.68 -8.99 13.37
CA ALA A 453 25.39 -9.96 14.19
C ALA A 453 25.39 -11.38 13.62
N ALA A 454 24.42 -11.74 12.77
CA ALA A 454 24.31 -13.04 12.12
C ALA A 454 25.18 -13.16 10.87
N LEU A 455 25.55 -12.05 10.23
CA LEU A 455 26.32 -12.05 8.97
C LEU A 455 27.60 -12.89 9.03
N PRO A 456 28.44 -12.84 10.09
CA PRO A 456 29.63 -13.70 10.16
C PRO A 456 29.33 -15.21 10.12
N GLU A 457 28.17 -15.62 10.63
CA GLU A 457 27.70 -17.02 10.58
C GLU A 457 27.12 -17.37 9.20
N LEU A 458 26.73 -16.37 8.40
CA LEU A 458 26.18 -16.48 7.04
C LEU A 458 27.21 -16.19 5.94
N ILE A 459 28.51 -16.34 6.25
CA ILE A 459 29.63 -16.00 5.35
C ILE A 459 29.57 -16.74 4.00
N GLU A 460 29.00 -17.94 3.96
CA GLU A 460 28.83 -18.73 2.74
C GLU A 460 27.93 -18.02 1.71
N TYR A 461 27.00 -17.16 2.15
CA TYR A 461 26.08 -16.45 1.28
C TYR A 461 26.56 -15.05 0.87
N LYS A 462 27.81 -14.67 1.19
CA LYS A 462 28.34 -13.30 0.98
C LYS A 462 28.17 -12.78 -0.46
N GLU A 463 28.26 -13.64 -1.48
CA GLU A 463 28.14 -13.22 -2.88
C GLU A 463 26.69 -13.08 -3.35
N PHE A 464 25.74 -13.65 -2.60
CA PHE A 464 24.30 -13.57 -2.87
C PHE A 464 23.63 -12.39 -2.15
N MET A 465 24.32 -11.74 -1.22
CA MET A 465 23.77 -10.61 -0.47
C MET A 465 23.43 -9.43 -1.37
N HIS A 466 22.18 -8.96 -1.30
CA HIS A 466 21.67 -7.92 -2.20
C HIS A 466 21.35 -6.62 -1.45
N THR A 467 20.34 -6.62 -0.58
CA THR A 467 19.90 -5.44 0.16
C THR A 467 19.79 -5.71 1.66
N TYR A 468 20.30 -4.80 2.47
CA TYR A 468 20.07 -4.74 3.91
C TYR A 468 19.28 -3.47 4.24
N VAL A 469 18.06 -3.61 4.78
CA VAL A 469 17.20 -2.52 5.23
C VAL A 469 17.08 -2.55 6.76
N SER A 470 17.50 -1.47 7.40
CA SER A 470 17.39 -1.30 8.85
C SER A 470 16.32 -0.27 9.19
N LEU A 471 15.35 -0.67 10.00
CA LEU A 471 14.22 0.17 10.41
C LEU A 471 14.41 0.61 11.86
N GLY A 472 15.04 1.76 12.08
CA GLY A 472 15.22 2.33 13.41
C GLY A 472 16.04 1.47 14.38
N SER A 473 17.15 0.87 13.93
CA SER A 473 17.94 -0.08 14.73
C SER A 473 19.10 0.57 15.50
N PRO A 474 19.36 0.22 16.78
CA PRO A 474 20.42 0.82 17.59
C PRO A 474 21.83 0.25 17.28
N HIS A 475 22.33 0.44 16.05
CA HIS A 475 23.59 -0.16 15.59
C HIS A 475 24.82 0.20 16.41
N CYS A 476 24.82 1.40 17.00
CA CYS A 476 25.93 1.91 17.78
C CYS A 476 25.64 1.92 19.28
N GLY A 477 24.55 1.26 19.72
CA GLY A 477 24.10 1.24 21.11
C GLY A 477 23.43 2.53 21.57
N TYR A 478 23.23 2.66 22.89
CA TYR A 478 22.59 3.80 23.57
C TYR A 478 23.57 4.72 24.33
N ALA A 479 24.87 4.44 24.31
CA ALA A 479 25.82 4.98 25.28
C ALA A 479 26.06 6.51 25.24
N SER A 480 25.54 7.21 24.23
CA SER A 480 25.86 8.61 23.92
C SER A 480 24.67 9.56 23.91
N SER A 481 23.48 9.16 24.37
CA SER A 481 22.30 10.02 24.23
C SER A 481 22.06 10.94 25.44
N GLU A 482 22.12 12.25 25.22
CA GLU A 482 21.50 13.32 26.06
C GLU A 482 19.95 13.24 26.07
N SER A 483 19.35 12.09 25.81
CA SER A 483 17.90 11.92 25.85
C SER A 483 17.44 11.77 27.29
N VAL A 484 17.14 12.91 27.92
CA VAL A 484 16.63 13.12 29.29
C VAL A 484 15.43 12.22 29.68
N LEU A 485 14.81 11.49 28.74
CA LEU A 485 13.68 10.59 28.98
C LEU A 485 13.98 9.08 28.83
N VAL A 486 15.17 8.71 28.37
CA VAL A 486 15.60 7.30 28.24
C VAL A 486 16.10 6.74 29.57
N ASP A 487 16.75 7.57 30.38
CA ASP A 487 17.34 7.14 31.66
C ASP A 487 16.28 6.65 32.66
N THR A 488 15.11 7.28 32.73
CA THR A 488 14.09 6.92 33.73
C THR A 488 13.32 5.64 33.36
N GLY A 489 13.03 5.43 32.07
CA GLY A 489 12.25 4.28 31.60
C GLY A 489 13.06 2.98 31.49
N LEU A 490 14.27 3.04 30.93
CA LEU A 490 15.16 1.88 30.82
C LEU A 490 15.72 1.44 32.18
N MET A 491 15.95 2.36 33.13
CA MET A 491 16.36 1.98 34.50
C MET A 491 15.31 1.12 35.21
N MET A 492 14.01 1.39 35.03
CA MET A 492 12.95 0.62 35.69
C MET A 492 12.86 -0.81 35.11
N ILE A 493 13.00 -0.95 33.78
CA ILE A 493 12.98 -2.26 33.10
C ILE A 493 14.25 -3.07 33.41
N GLN A 494 15.42 -2.43 33.41
CA GLN A 494 16.72 -3.07 33.71
C GLN A 494 16.81 -3.57 35.16
N LYS A 495 16.13 -2.92 36.12
CA LYS A 495 16.12 -3.37 37.53
C LYS A 495 15.18 -4.54 37.79
N TRP A 496 14.17 -4.75 36.97
CA TRP A 496 13.13 -5.77 37.23
C TRP A 496 13.34 -7.07 36.44
N ASN A 497 14.05 -7.05 35.31
CA ASN A 497 14.47 -8.25 34.57
C ASN A 497 15.97 -8.16 34.21
N LYS A 498 16.75 -9.20 34.51
CA LYS A 498 18.16 -9.35 34.11
C LYS A 498 18.30 -9.59 32.59
N CYS A 499 17.84 -8.66 31.76
CA CYS A 499 17.86 -8.78 30.31
C CYS A 499 19.26 -8.50 29.75
N LYS A 500 19.92 -9.53 29.19
CA LYS A 500 21.27 -9.41 28.64
C LYS A 500 21.35 -8.51 27.41
N THR A 501 20.35 -8.56 26.53
CA THR A 501 20.27 -7.69 25.35
C THR A 501 20.30 -6.20 25.71
N LEU A 502 19.51 -5.78 26.71
CA LEU A 502 19.46 -4.36 27.13
C LEU A 502 20.76 -3.92 27.80
N GLU A 503 21.45 -4.83 28.49
CA GLU A 503 22.79 -4.60 29.05
C GLU A 503 23.81 -4.35 27.94
N GLU A 504 23.82 -5.18 26.88
CA GLU A 504 24.67 -5.03 25.69
C GLU A 504 24.36 -3.75 24.90
N LEU A 505 23.07 -3.45 24.65
CA LEU A 505 22.64 -2.23 23.95
C LEU A 505 23.01 -0.95 24.72
N SER A 506 22.93 -1.02 26.05
CA SER A 506 23.39 0.08 26.93
C SER A 506 24.90 0.12 27.09
N GLN A 507 25.63 -0.85 26.51
CA GLN A 507 27.08 -1.02 26.63
C GLN A 507 27.56 -1.10 28.09
N LYS A 508 26.75 -1.76 28.92
CA LYS A 508 27.00 -2.00 30.36
C LYS A 508 27.48 -3.43 30.66
N ASP A 509 27.54 -4.27 29.63
CA ASP A 509 27.98 -5.67 29.66
C ASP A 509 29.47 -5.84 29.96
N HIS A 510 30.26 -4.75 29.85
CA HIS A 510 31.66 -4.72 30.23
C HIS A 510 32.09 -3.35 30.77
N LYS A 511 33.05 -3.30 31.71
CA LYS A 511 33.55 -2.05 32.33
C LYS A 511 34.25 -1.12 31.34
N ASN A 512 35.08 -1.70 30.47
CA ASN A 512 35.72 -0.99 29.36
C ASN A 512 34.81 -1.04 28.12
N ILE A 513 34.38 0.13 27.63
CA ILE A 513 33.51 0.27 26.45
C ILE A 513 34.07 -0.42 25.20
N LYS A 514 35.40 -0.47 25.04
CA LYS A 514 36.06 -1.12 23.89
C LYS A 514 35.97 -2.65 23.89
N ASN A 515 35.51 -3.24 25.00
CA ASN A 515 35.29 -4.68 25.15
C ASN A 515 33.79 -5.01 25.27
N THR A 516 32.90 -4.02 25.14
CA THR A 516 31.46 -4.28 25.09
C THR A 516 31.09 -5.00 23.80
N TYR A 517 29.99 -5.74 23.82
CA TYR A 517 29.55 -6.52 22.68
C TYR A 517 29.31 -5.63 21.44
N ILE A 518 28.63 -4.49 21.58
CA ILE A 518 28.39 -3.55 20.48
C ILE A 518 29.70 -3.04 19.86
N TYR A 519 30.69 -2.73 20.69
CA TYR A 519 32.00 -2.31 20.18
C TYR A 519 32.70 -3.43 19.44
N THR A 520 32.66 -4.65 19.98
CA THR A 520 33.24 -5.84 19.33
C THR A 520 32.57 -6.12 17.99
N LEU A 521 31.23 -6.09 17.95
CA LEU A 521 30.43 -6.29 16.74
C LEU A 521 30.70 -5.22 15.67
N SER A 522 31.02 -3.98 16.06
CA SER A 522 31.37 -2.92 15.08
C SER A 522 32.55 -3.30 14.17
N LYS A 523 33.42 -4.19 14.64
CA LYS A 523 34.60 -4.67 13.90
C LYS A 523 34.29 -5.83 12.97
N ALA A 524 33.15 -6.51 13.14
CA ALA A 524 32.75 -7.62 12.27
C ALA A 524 32.59 -7.18 10.80
N GLU A 525 32.81 -8.11 9.89
CA GLU A 525 32.45 -7.99 8.47
C GLU A 525 31.00 -8.38 8.24
N GLY A 526 30.48 -8.17 7.03
CA GLY A 526 29.13 -8.56 6.67
C GLY A 526 28.40 -7.49 5.90
N LEU A 527 28.31 -6.29 6.50
CA LEU A 527 27.51 -5.20 5.94
C LEU A 527 28.03 -4.74 4.57
N ASN A 528 29.32 -4.94 4.32
CA ASN A 528 30.00 -4.66 3.05
C ASN A 528 29.69 -5.67 1.94
N TRP A 529 29.00 -6.78 2.23
CA TRP A 529 28.62 -7.76 1.21
C TRP A 529 27.38 -7.32 0.43
N PHE A 530 26.54 -6.46 1.02
CA PHE A 530 25.32 -5.95 0.40
C PHE A 530 25.61 -4.87 -0.64
N ASN A 531 24.88 -4.90 -1.75
CA ASN A 531 24.90 -3.85 -2.77
C ASN A 531 24.20 -2.58 -2.29
N ASN A 532 23.18 -2.76 -1.44
CA ASN A 532 22.38 -1.68 -0.87
C ASN A 532 22.35 -1.82 0.65
N VAL A 533 22.83 -0.79 1.35
CA VAL A 533 22.71 -0.66 2.81
C VAL A 533 21.81 0.54 3.07
N VAL A 534 20.57 0.26 3.49
CA VAL A 534 19.53 1.23 3.76
C VAL A 534 19.34 1.37 5.27
N LEU A 535 19.46 2.59 5.78
CA LEU A 535 19.31 2.90 7.20
C LEU A 535 18.17 3.89 7.39
N MET A 536 17.10 3.49 8.06
CA MET A 536 16.00 4.37 8.43
C MET A 536 16.07 4.82 9.88
N SER A 537 15.69 6.07 10.11
CA SER A 537 15.59 6.70 11.42
C SER A 537 14.43 7.67 11.45
N SER A 538 14.07 8.14 12.63
CA SER A 538 13.15 9.26 12.81
C SER A 538 13.65 10.10 13.96
N PHE A 539 13.73 11.42 13.79
CA PHE A 539 14.03 12.33 14.91
C PHE A 539 12.96 12.28 16.02
N GLN A 540 11.77 11.75 15.71
CA GLN A 540 10.68 11.59 16.68
C GLN A 540 10.79 10.31 17.51
N ASP A 541 11.67 9.37 17.13
CA ASP A 541 11.96 8.15 17.88
C ASP A 541 12.82 8.50 19.10
N HIS A 542 12.31 8.19 20.30
CA HIS A 542 13.04 8.38 21.55
C HIS A 542 13.48 7.05 22.19
N TYR A 543 13.22 5.90 21.55
CA TYR A 543 13.69 4.59 21.98
C TYR A 543 15.06 4.29 21.39
N VAL A 544 15.27 4.68 20.12
CA VAL A 544 16.55 4.51 19.44
C VAL A 544 17.15 5.88 19.12
N PRO A 545 18.37 6.19 19.58
CA PRO A 545 19.01 7.44 19.26
C PRO A 545 19.16 7.62 17.75
N PHE A 546 18.72 8.78 17.24
CA PHE A 546 18.76 9.15 15.83
C PHE A 546 20.12 8.84 15.17
N HIS A 547 21.21 9.18 15.85
CA HIS A 547 22.57 8.95 15.34
C HIS A 547 22.95 7.46 15.24
N SER A 548 22.43 6.64 16.16
CA SER A 548 22.71 5.21 16.24
C SER A 548 21.99 4.47 15.11
N ALA A 549 20.74 4.85 14.83
CA ALA A 549 19.96 4.34 13.70
C ALA A 549 20.60 4.64 12.33
N LEU A 550 21.15 5.84 12.16
CA LEU A 550 21.79 6.24 10.90
C LEU A 550 23.28 5.89 10.80
N ILE A 551 23.87 5.31 11.85
CA ILE A 551 25.31 5.07 11.95
C ILE A 551 26.07 6.35 11.58
N GLN A 552 25.80 7.43 12.31
CA GLN A 552 26.49 8.71 12.14
C GLN A 552 27.22 9.10 13.42
N LYS A 553 28.30 9.87 13.25
CA LYS A 553 29.10 10.42 14.34
C LYS A 553 28.33 11.47 15.13
N ILE A 554 28.76 11.68 16.37
CA ILE A 554 28.24 12.72 17.26
C ILE A 554 29.29 13.81 17.41
N GLU A 555 28.82 15.05 17.35
CA GLU A 555 29.62 16.26 17.57
C GLU A 555 29.88 16.49 19.06
N ASN A 556 30.82 15.74 19.66
CA ASN A 556 31.42 16.08 20.94
C ASN A 556 32.70 15.29 21.19
N GLN A 557 33.86 15.83 20.81
CA GLN A 557 35.12 15.09 20.87
C GLN A 557 35.73 15.00 22.28
N ASN A 558 35.18 15.72 23.27
CA ASN A 558 35.76 15.78 24.62
C ASN A 558 35.31 14.65 25.54
N ASP A 559 34.22 13.94 25.21
CA ASP A 559 33.71 12.81 26.00
C ASP A 559 34.30 11.48 25.48
N GLN A 560 34.97 10.74 26.37
CA GLN A 560 35.54 9.41 26.08
C GLN A 560 34.50 8.39 25.56
N ARG A 561 33.24 8.47 26.02
CA ARG A 561 32.15 7.62 25.53
C ARG A 561 31.78 7.98 24.10
N VAL A 562 31.74 9.28 23.77
CA VAL A 562 31.47 9.76 22.41
C VAL A 562 32.63 9.41 21.47
N GLN A 563 33.87 9.45 21.94
CA GLN A 563 35.02 8.96 21.16
C GLN A 563 34.88 7.47 20.82
N ALA A 564 34.59 6.62 21.81
CA ALA A 564 34.36 5.20 21.59
C ALA A 564 33.16 4.92 20.67
N TYR A 565 32.08 5.71 20.79
CA TYR A 565 30.94 5.67 19.88
C TYR A 565 31.35 6.04 18.43
N ASN A 566 32.13 7.11 18.26
CA ASN A 566 32.60 7.54 16.94
C ASN A 566 33.60 6.53 16.32
N GLU A 567 34.36 5.81 17.14
CA GLU A 567 35.15 4.64 16.72
C GLU A 567 34.24 3.51 16.22
N ILE A 568 33.15 3.19 16.92
CA ILE A 568 32.14 2.20 16.48
C ILE A 568 31.59 2.57 15.10
N VAL A 569 31.16 3.82 14.92
CA VAL A 569 30.67 4.33 13.63
C VAL A 569 31.72 4.16 12.55
N SER A 570 32.96 4.54 12.82
CA SER A 570 34.08 4.44 11.86
C SER A 570 34.37 2.98 11.50
N ASN A 571 34.34 2.06 12.47
CA ASN A 571 34.56 0.63 12.24
C ASN A 571 33.50 0.02 11.32
N ILE A 572 32.25 0.48 11.40
CA ILE A 572 31.16 0.00 10.54
C ILE A 572 31.26 0.61 9.15
N LEU A 573 31.36 1.94 9.07
CA LEU A 573 31.30 2.68 7.82
C LEU A 573 32.53 2.49 6.93
N SER A 574 33.71 2.27 7.51
CA SER A 574 34.95 2.04 6.75
C SER A 574 34.91 0.81 5.84
N LYS A 575 33.98 -0.13 6.10
CA LYS A 575 33.80 -1.34 5.29
C LYS A 575 32.80 -1.13 4.15
N CYS A 576 31.93 -0.13 4.24
CA CYS A 576 30.85 0.07 3.28
C CYS A 576 31.26 1.02 2.16
N GLY A 577 30.83 0.74 0.92
CA GLY A 577 31.09 1.63 -0.22
C GLY A 577 29.93 2.58 -0.58
N LYS A 578 28.70 2.23 -0.19
CA LYS A 578 27.48 3.04 -0.38
C LYS A 578 26.53 2.83 0.79
N ILE A 579 25.90 3.90 1.25
CA ILE A 579 24.81 3.86 2.24
C ILE A 579 23.71 4.84 1.82
N ASP A 580 22.46 4.39 1.91
CA ASP A 580 21.28 5.21 1.76
C ASP A 580 20.65 5.46 3.14
N ARG A 581 20.66 6.72 3.59
CA ARG A 581 20.10 7.12 4.89
C ARG A 581 18.73 7.75 4.69
N PHE A 582 17.75 7.32 5.46
CA PHE A 582 16.38 7.78 5.41
C PHE A 582 16.00 8.34 6.78
N ASP A 583 15.70 9.63 6.85
CA ASP A 583 15.06 10.23 8.03
C ASP A 583 13.58 10.40 7.73
N ILE A 584 12.75 9.70 8.50
CA ILE A 584 11.31 9.61 8.32
C ILE A 584 10.64 10.48 9.36
N ASN A 585 9.80 11.39 8.89
CA ASN A 585 9.01 12.25 9.75
C ASN A 585 7.53 11.88 9.67
N PHE A 586 6.97 11.38 10.78
CA PHE A 586 5.60 10.91 10.88
C PHE A 586 4.65 12.01 11.36
N LEU A 587 3.39 11.96 10.90
CA LEU A 587 2.31 12.73 11.53
C LEU A 587 1.81 11.98 12.77
N ILE A 588 2.25 12.41 13.95
CA ILE A 588 1.83 11.83 15.23
C ILE A 588 0.67 12.66 15.79
N THR A 589 -0.54 12.13 15.75
CA THR A 589 -1.76 12.84 16.19
C THR A 589 -2.01 12.70 17.70
N LYS A 590 -2.82 13.62 18.27
CA LYS A 590 -3.12 13.63 19.71
C LYS A 590 -3.77 12.34 20.23
N LYS A 591 -4.56 11.63 19.41
CA LYS A 591 -5.14 10.33 19.80
C LYS A 591 -4.09 9.23 19.98
N LYS A 592 -2.94 9.32 19.29
CA LYS A 592 -1.79 8.43 19.51
C LYS A 592 -0.95 8.85 20.72
N LEU A 593 -1.15 10.04 21.31
CA LEU A 593 -0.36 10.57 22.44
C LEU A 593 -0.58 9.84 23.76
N ASP A 594 -1.73 9.19 23.95
CA ASP A 594 -2.00 8.37 25.14
C ASP A 594 -0.98 7.21 25.26
N LYS A 595 -0.27 6.90 24.16
CA LYS A 595 0.94 6.08 24.11
C LYS A 595 2.14 6.99 23.78
N PHE A 596 2.94 7.34 24.80
CA PHE A 596 4.25 8.02 24.72
C PHE A 596 4.81 8.27 23.30
N ILE A 597 4.85 9.53 22.84
CA ILE A 597 5.27 9.98 21.49
C ILE A 597 6.47 9.21 20.91
N GLY A 598 7.51 9.01 21.73
CA GLY A 598 8.73 8.33 21.31
C GLY A 598 8.56 6.85 20.96
N ARG A 599 7.65 6.15 21.65
CA ARG A 599 7.27 4.77 21.33
C ARG A 599 6.43 4.72 20.06
N ALA A 600 5.56 5.72 19.85
CA ALA A 600 4.71 5.78 18.66
C ALA A 600 5.58 5.80 17.40
N ALA A 601 6.50 6.75 17.27
CA ALA A 601 7.41 6.86 16.12
C ALA A 601 8.24 5.59 15.88
N HIS A 602 8.70 4.92 16.96
CA HIS A 602 9.47 3.69 16.86
C HIS A 602 8.68 2.53 16.21
N ILE A 603 7.37 2.45 16.48
CA ILE A 603 6.49 1.40 15.95
C ILE A 603 6.00 1.76 14.54
N GLU A 604 5.86 3.05 14.19
CA GLU A 604 5.41 3.47 12.86
C GLU A 604 6.25 2.88 11.71
N PHE A 605 7.53 2.54 11.91
CA PHE A 605 8.33 1.89 10.87
C PHE A 605 7.76 0.55 10.36
N ILE A 606 6.99 -0.15 11.18
CA ILE A 606 6.39 -1.44 10.86
C ILE A 606 4.85 -1.40 10.87
N ASP A 607 4.25 -0.38 11.51
CA ASP A 607 2.81 -0.25 11.67
C ASP A 607 2.20 0.91 10.84
N ASN A 608 3.03 1.70 10.14
CA ASN A 608 2.56 2.71 9.19
C ASN A 608 2.52 2.14 7.77
N LEU A 609 1.34 1.69 7.34
CA LEU A 609 1.13 1.10 6.01
C LEU A 609 1.53 2.05 4.87
N THR A 610 1.29 3.36 5.02
CA THR A 610 1.66 4.36 4.02
C THR A 610 3.18 4.44 3.84
N LEU A 611 3.96 4.43 4.92
CA LEU A 611 5.42 4.39 4.83
C LEU A 611 5.89 3.15 4.07
N VAL A 612 5.37 1.98 4.44
CA VAL A 612 5.74 0.69 3.84
C VAL A 612 5.49 0.71 2.34
N LYS A 613 4.30 1.16 1.91
CA LYS A 613 3.96 1.36 0.50
C LYS A 613 4.87 2.37 -0.19
N MET A 614 5.02 3.57 0.39
CA MET A 614 5.91 4.60 -0.16
C MET A 614 7.31 4.03 -0.40
N PHE A 615 7.86 3.28 0.57
CA PHE A 615 9.20 2.74 0.43
C PHE A 615 9.29 1.66 -0.65
N ILE A 616 8.39 0.67 -0.62
CA ILE A 616 8.43 -0.47 -1.54
C ILE A 616 8.14 -0.06 -2.99
N TYR A 617 7.23 0.89 -3.23
CA TYR A 617 6.88 1.33 -4.57
C TYR A 617 7.83 2.39 -5.13
N LEU A 618 8.32 3.33 -4.31
CA LEU A 618 9.25 4.37 -4.78
C LEU A 618 10.70 3.90 -4.87
N TYR A 619 11.07 2.85 -4.11
CA TYR A 619 12.42 2.31 -4.07
C TYR A 619 12.45 0.81 -4.36
N ASP A 620 11.71 0.41 -5.39
CA ASP A 620 11.61 -0.99 -5.78
C ASP A 620 12.95 -1.56 -6.24
N GLU A 621 13.92 -0.72 -6.64
CA GLU A 621 15.28 -1.11 -7.02
C GLU A 621 16.05 -1.86 -5.93
N TYR A 622 15.60 -1.76 -4.67
CA TYR A 622 16.17 -2.51 -3.55
C TYR A 622 15.74 -3.98 -3.54
N PHE A 623 14.69 -4.33 -4.28
CA PHE A 623 14.12 -5.68 -4.33
C PHE A 623 13.99 -6.23 -5.76
N HIS A 624 14.07 -5.36 -6.78
CA HIS A 624 13.85 -5.70 -8.18
C HIS A 624 14.96 -6.53 -8.80
#